data_AF-A0A7C4CFK0-F1
#
_entry.id   AF-A0A7C4CFK0-F1
#
_cell.length_a   1.000
_cell.length_b   1.000
_cell.length_c   1.000
_cell.angle_alpha   90.00
_cell.angle_beta   90.00
_cell.angle_gamma   90.00
#
_symmetry.space_group_name_H-M   'P 1'
#
loop_
_entity.id
_entity.type
_entity.pdbx_description
1 polymer ?
#
loop_
_entity_poly.entity_id
_entity_poly.type
_entity_poly.pdbx_seq_one_letter_code
_entity_poly.pdbx_strand_id
1 'polypeptide(L)'
;MRFFLCEIEHKVGVHCLALPSNELIGVSTIFVPAPQGERVFGFAEYKGRLYPIVTHAELEMPAFKYFAIYQKFAFGVTRILAEVESTPTPLTEKLFSETPQDSRSEDVLKDVSHYSGIVVHEGKIYYVYNFINLRAPVNANVVKARFSQKVEERQESIGSFILLGEKYAIQKNQVKTILSANLMTSFKVDQFDGFIDYGRIIPVINLDNGEHVVVLENIAYRTGKIQLANGFVLEHPEKGEKVLETDMGTFKIIEV
;
A
#
# COMPACT_ATOMS: atom_id res chain seq x y z
N MET A 1 -12.06 29.18 -0.35
CA MET A 1 -11.98 27.93 0.45
C MET A 1 -10.89 27.06 -0.15
N ARG A 2 -10.27 26.17 0.62
CA ARG A 2 -9.23 25.27 0.08
C ARG A 2 -9.76 23.86 -0.09
N PHE A 3 -9.33 23.21 -1.17
CA PHE A 3 -9.76 21.88 -1.56
C PHE A 3 -8.58 21.03 -1.98
N PHE A 4 -8.59 19.76 -1.59
CA PHE A 4 -7.78 18.74 -2.26
C PHE A 4 -8.53 18.23 -3.48
N LEU A 5 -7.88 18.31 -4.64
CA LEU A 5 -8.35 17.72 -5.87
C LEU A 5 -7.95 16.25 -5.87
N CYS A 6 -8.93 15.36 -5.95
CA CYS A 6 -8.75 13.93 -5.78
C CYS A 6 -9.39 13.15 -6.92
N GLU A 7 -8.89 11.94 -7.12
CA GLU A 7 -9.46 10.96 -8.05
C GLU A 7 -9.77 9.67 -7.31
N ILE A 8 -10.91 9.06 -7.65
CA ILE A 8 -11.24 7.70 -7.26
C ILE A 8 -11.40 6.87 -8.52
N GLU A 9 -10.43 5.98 -8.74
CA GLU A 9 -10.47 4.97 -9.79
C GLU A 9 -11.30 3.79 -9.30
N HIS A 10 -12.20 3.34 -10.15
CA HIS A 10 -13.05 2.18 -9.95
C HIS A 10 -13.23 1.47 -11.30
N LYS A 11 -13.85 0.30 -11.31
CA LYS A 11 -13.92 -0.54 -12.51
C LYS A 11 -14.51 0.13 -13.75
N VAL A 12 -15.41 1.10 -13.58
CA VAL A 12 -16.17 1.74 -14.66
C VAL A 12 -15.65 3.15 -15.01
N GLY A 13 -14.63 3.66 -14.31
CA GLY A 13 -14.08 4.97 -14.62
C GLY A 13 -13.31 5.64 -13.47
N VAL A 14 -13.21 6.96 -13.56
CA VAL A 14 -12.52 7.81 -12.57
C VAL A 14 -13.46 8.94 -12.15
N HIS A 15 -13.79 9.00 -10.85
CA HIS A 15 -14.51 10.12 -10.26
C HIS A 15 -13.54 11.21 -9.81
N CYS A 16 -13.81 12.45 -10.21
CA CYS A 16 -12.98 13.62 -9.88
C CYS A 16 -13.67 14.47 -8.82
N LEU A 17 -13.05 14.54 -7.63
CA LEU A 17 -13.64 15.13 -6.45
C LEU A 17 -12.79 16.29 -5.92
N ALA A 18 -13.46 17.29 -5.35
CA ALA A 18 -12.84 18.33 -4.55
C ALA A 18 -13.25 18.12 -3.08
N LEU A 19 -12.28 17.76 -2.24
CA LEU A 19 -12.51 17.52 -0.82
C LEU A 19 -12.12 18.77 -0.01
N PRO A 20 -13.02 19.36 0.80
CA PRO A 20 -12.69 20.50 1.67
C PRO A 20 -11.47 20.19 2.56
N SER A 21 -10.46 21.07 2.57
CA SER A 21 -9.23 20.86 3.34
C SER A 21 -9.26 21.47 4.75
N ASN A 22 -10.24 22.33 5.03
CA ASN A 22 -10.39 23.03 6.32
C ASN A 22 -10.56 22.10 7.53
N GLU A 23 -11.14 20.91 7.33
CA GLU A 23 -11.36 19.91 8.40
C GLU A 23 -10.39 18.72 8.29
N LEU A 24 -9.48 18.76 7.32
CA LEU A 24 -8.50 17.71 7.12
C LEU A 24 -7.42 17.79 8.20
N ILE A 25 -7.22 16.69 8.93
CA ILE A 25 -6.19 16.58 9.97
C ILE A 25 -4.93 15.85 9.48
N GLY A 26 -5.00 15.21 8.30
CA GLY A 26 -3.86 14.60 7.63
C GLY A 26 -4.26 13.67 6.50
N VAL A 27 -3.27 12.95 5.96
CA VAL A 27 -3.45 11.88 4.97
C VAL A 27 -2.77 10.62 5.48
N SER A 28 -3.38 9.47 5.26
CA SER A 28 -2.79 8.15 5.53
C SER A 28 -2.78 7.29 4.27
N THR A 29 -1.85 6.34 4.21
CA THR A 29 -1.81 5.25 3.22
C THR A 29 -2.11 3.89 3.87
N ILE A 30 -2.34 3.87 5.19
CA ILE A 30 -2.48 2.63 5.95
C ILE A 30 -3.96 2.22 5.99
N PHE A 31 -4.28 1.17 5.25
CA PHE A 31 -5.58 0.51 5.25
C PHE A 31 -5.62 -0.64 6.27
N VAL A 32 -6.69 -0.69 7.05
CA VAL A 32 -6.99 -1.77 7.99
C VAL A 32 -8.34 -2.37 7.59
N PRO A 33 -8.39 -3.65 7.17
CA PRO A 33 -9.64 -4.27 6.75
C PRO A 33 -10.63 -4.35 7.93
N ALA A 34 -11.91 -4.15 7.64
CA ALA A 34 -12.95 -4.37 8.63
C ALA A 34 -13.15 -5.87 8.88
N PRO A 35 -13.57 -6.28 10.09
CA PRO A 35 -14.01 -7.65 10.35
C PRO A 35 -15.12 -8.08 9.38
N GLN A 36 -15.13 -9.36 9.00
CA GLN A 36 -16.14 -9.86 8.06
C GLN A 36 -17.56 -9.64 8.60
N GLY A 37 -18.43 -9.07 7.76
CA GLY A 37 -19.85 -8.81 8.08
C GLY A 37 -20.21 -7.35 8.39
N GLU A 38 -19.23 -6.45 8.46
CA GLU A 38 -19.46 -5.02 8.67
C GLU A 38 -19.73 -4.27 7.36
N ARG A 39 -20.57 -3.22 7.40
CA ARG A 39 -20.96 -2.40 6.23
C ARG A 39 -19.95 -1.29 5.87
N VAL A 40 -18.76 -1.30 6.47
CA VAL A 40 -17.70 -0.32 6.19
C VAL A 40 -16.66 -0.90 5.24
N PHE A 41 -16.08 -0.05 4.39
CA PHE A 41 -14.98 -0.44 3.49
C PHE A 41 -13.72 -0.85 4.27
N GLY A 42 -13.61 -0.47 5.54
CA GLY A 42 -12.45 -0.70 6.40
C GLY A 42 -12.20 0.48 7.32
N PHE A 43 -10.99 0.56 7.86
CA PHE A 43 -10.49 1.67 8.64
C PHE A 43 -9.17 2.18 8.05
N ALA A 44 -8.89 3.46 8.20
CA ALA A 44 -7.58 4.03 7.96
C ALA A 44 -6.89 4.27 9.31
N GLU A 45 -5.62 3.90 9.41
CA GLU A 45 -4.82 4.21 10.60
C GLU A 45 -4.15 5.57 10.41
N TYR A 46 -4.31 6.48 11.37
CA TYR A 46 -3.58 7.74 11.39
C TYR A 46 -3.24 8.16 12.83
N LYS A 47 -1.94 8.26 13.12
CA LYS A 47 -1.40 8.69 14.43
C LYS A 47 -1.93 7.86 15.61
N GLY A 48 -1.93 6.54 15.45
CA GLY A 48 -2.37 5.55 16.44
C GLY A 48 -3.89 5.46 16.61
N ARG A 49 -4.68 5.96 15.66
CA ARG A 49 -6.15 5.98 15.72
C ARG A 49 -6.74 5.39 14.45
N LEU A 50 -7.84 4.67 14.60
CA LEU A 50 -8.59 4.10 13.48
C LEU A 50 -9.75 5.02 13.11
N TYR A 51 -9.81 5.36 11.83
CA TYR A 51 -10.87 6.17 11.25
C TYR A 51 -11.67 5.30 10.29
N PRO A 52 -13.01 5.21 10.44
CA PRO A 52 -13.82 4.45 9.50
C PRO A 52 -13.66 5.03 8.09
N ILE A 53 -13.41 4.17 7.11
CA ILE A 53 -13.30 4.58 5.72
C ILE A 53 -14.69 4.75 5.14
N VAL A 54 -14.91 5.94 4.59
CA VAL A 54 -16.06 6.30 3.78
C VAL A 54 -15.59 6.73 2.39
N THR A 55 -16.48 6.70 1.42
CA THR A 55 -16.19 7.08 0.03
C THR A 55 -17.49 7.46 -0.68
N HIS A 56 -17.36 7.91 -1.93
CA HIS A 56 -18.49 8.06 -2.85
C HIS A 56 -19.33 6.78 -2.92
N ALA A 57 -20.65 6.93 -2.99
CA ALA A 57 -21.58 5.82 -3.14
C ALA A 57 -21.41 5.12 -4.51
N GLU A 58 -21.94 3.92 -4.67
CA GLU A 58 -22.06 3.26 -5.99
C GLU A 58 -20.73 2.99 -6.75
N LEU A 59 -19.60 2.95 -6.04
CA LEU A 59 -18.33 2.56 -6.66
C LEU A 59 -18.19 1.04 -6.78
N GLU A 60 -18.05 0.54 -8.01
CA GLU A 60 -17.72 -0.86 -8.27
C GLU A 60 -16.20 -1.09 -8.15
N MET A 61 -15.78 -1.83 -7.12
CA MET A 61 -14.37 -2.17 -6.85
C MET A 61 -13.43 -0.93 -6.81
N PRO A 62 -13.65 0.02 -5.89
CA PRO A 62 -12.80 1.20 -5.80
C PRO A 62 -11.36 0.86 -5.37
N ALA A 63 -10.37 1.46 -6.04
CA ALA A 63 -8.95 1.24 -5.78
C ALA A 63 -8.38 2.32 -4.85
N PHE A 64 -8.67 2.24 -3.55
CA PHE A 64 -8.16 3.21 -2.57
C PHE A 64 -6.66 3.03 -2.32
N LYS A 65 -5.92 4.15 -2.36
CA LYS A 65 -4.48 4.21 -2.04
C LYS A 65 -4.18 5.21 -0.94
N TYR A 66 -5.00 6.27 -0.85
CA TYR A 66 -4.85 7.34 0.12
C TYR A 66 -6.16 7.55 0.87
N PHE A 67 -6.02 7.98 2.12
CA PHE A 67 -7.12 8.23 3.03
C PHE A 67 -7.00 9.65 3.56
N ALA A 68 -7.86 10.54 3.09
CA ALA A 68 -7.97 11.90 3.61
C ALA A 68 -8.62 11.84 5.00
N ILE A 69 -7.86 12.16 6.05
CA ILE A 69 -8.27 11.97 7.44
C ILE A 69 -8.97 13.23 7.94
N TYR A 70 -10.23 13.06 8.34
CA TYR A 70 -11.06 14.05 9.02
C TYR A 70 -11.24 13.67 10.48
N GLN A 71 -11.82 14.57 11.28
CA GLN A 71 -11.96 14.34 12.73
C GLN A 71 -12.71 13.03 13.10
N LYS A 72 -13.63 12.57 12.24
CA LYS A 72 -14.52 11.44 12.53
C LYS A 72 -14.41 10.26 11.55
N PHE A 73 -13.79 10.47 10.39
CA PHE A 73 -13.75 9.47 9.32
C PHE A 73 -12.52 9.68 8.44
N ALA A 74 -12.24 8.68 7.62
CA ALA A 74 -11.26 8.75 6.55
C ALA A 74 -11.97 8.67 5.21
N PHE A 75 -11.68 9.57 4.28
CA PHE A 75 -12.24 9.53 2.94
C PHE A 75 -11.27 8.83 1.99
N GLY A 76 -11.66 7.68 1.44
CA GLY A 76 -10.83 6.88 0.55
C GLY A 76 -10.74 7.47 -0.85
N VAL A 77 -9.51 7.64 -1.36
CA VAL A 77 -9.23 8.10 -2.73
C VAL A 77 -8.09 7.31 -3.37
N THR A 78 -8.04 7.30 -4.70
CA THR A 78 -6.95 6.68 -5.45
C THR A 78 -5.77 7.62 -5.61
N ARG A 79 -6.01 8.93 -5.82
CA ARG A 79 -4.96 9.95 -5.96
C ARG A 79 -5.38 11.26 -5.32
N ILE A 80 -4.39 11.99 -4.81
CA ILE A 80 -4.48 13.40 -4.42
C ILE A 80 -3.58 14.16 -5.38
N LEU A 81 -4.15 15.04 -6.20
CA LEU A 81 -3.46 15.70 -7.31
C LEU A 81 -2.84 17.03 -6.89
N ALA A 82 -3.63 17.86 -6.20
CA ALA A 82 -3.22 19.21 -5.82
C ALA A 82 -4.09 19.74 -4.67
N GLU A 83 -3.57 20.74 -3.95
CA GLU A 83 -4.38 21.61 -3.10
C GLU A 83 -4.63 22.93 -3.82
N VAL A 84 -5.88 23.35 -3.91
CA VAL A 84 -6.27 24.59 -4.60
C VAL A 84 -7.12 25.47 -3.70
N GLU A 85 -6.94 26.78 -3.84
CA GLU A 85 -7.83 27.76 -3.25
C GLU A 85 -8.85 28.23 -4.30
N SER A 86 -10.13 28.00 -4.03
CA SER A 86 -11.22 28.32 -4.95
C SER A 86 -12.52 28.66 -4.22
N THR A 87 -13.45 29.26 -4.96
CA THR A 87 -14.84 29.46 -4.53
C THR A 87 -15.70 28.54 -5.38
N PRO A 88 -16.32 27.50 -4.81
CA PRO A 88 -17.04 26.52 -5.60
C PRO A 88 -18.30 27.13 -6.21
N THR A 89 -18.56 26.81 -7.47
CA THR A 89 -19.80 27.20 -8.14
C THR A 89 -20.91 26.27 -7.64
N PRO A 90 -22.00 26.78 -7.04
CA PRO A 90 -23.10 25.94 -6.58
C PRO A 90 -23.72 25.16 -7.73
N LEU A 91 -24.07 23.89 -7.49
CA LEU A 91 -24.86 23.11 -8.43
C LEU A 91 -26.25 23.76 -8.53
N THR A 92 -26.54 24.34 -9.69
CA THR A 92 -27.86 24.88 -10.04
C THR A 92 -28.35 24.14 -11.28
N GLU A 93 -29.67 23.96 -11.42
CA GLU A 93 -30.27 23.22 -12.54
C GLU A 93 -29.79 23.71 -13.93
N LYS A 94 -29.36 24.98 -14.05
CA LYS A 94 -28.82 25.57 -15.28
C LYS A 94 -27.43 25.05 -15.71
N LEU A 95 -26.60 24.56 -14.80
CA LEU A 95 -25.26 24.05 -15.15
C LEU A 95 -25.33 22.75 -15.97
N PHE A 96 -26.43 22.00 -15.84
CA PHE A 96 -26.65 20.73 -16.55
C PHE A 96 -27.25 20.91 -17.95
N SER A 97 -27.71 22.12 -18.30
CA SER A 97 -28.27 22.42 -19.63
C SER A 97 -27.24 22.89 -20.67
N GLU A 98 -26.01 23.25 -20.24
CA GLU A 98 -24.96 23.77 -21.13
C GLU A 98 -23.84 22.73 -21.42
N THR A 99 -23.93 21.54 -20.83
CA THR A 99 -23.01 20.43 -21.11
C THR A 99 -23.52 19.63 -22.32
N PRO A 100 -22.67 19.28 -23.31
CA PRO A 100 -23.11 18.49 -24.47
C PRO A 100 -23.75 17.18 -24.00
N GLN A 101 -24.94 16.89 -24.53
CA GLN A 101 -25.73 15.71 -24.22
C GLN A 101 -24.96 14.41 -24.52
N ASP A 102 -24.28 13.87 -23.52
CA ASP A 102 -24.22 12.43 -23.33
C ASP A 102 -25.40 12.04 -22.44
N SER A 103 -26.15 11.05 -22.90
CA SER A 103 -27.47 10.60 -22.45
C SER A 103 -27.47 9.94 -21.05
N ARG A 104 -27.00 10.67 -20.03
CA ARG A 104 -27.01 10.27 -18.60
C ARG A 104 -27.46 11.39 -17.66
N SER A 105 -27.99 12.50 -18.19
CA SER A 105 -28.33 13.69 -17.42
C SER A 105 -29.46 13.51 -16.39
N GLU A 106 -30.30 12.49 -16.52
CA GLU A 106 -31.34 12.17 -15.51
C GLU A 106 -30.79 11.41 -14.30
N ASP A 107 -29.68 10.67 -14.42
CA ASP A 107 -29.06 9.96 -13.29
C ASP A 107 -28.24 10.92 -12.40
N VAL A 108 -27.71 12.01 -12.98
CA VAL A 108 -26.98 13.04 -12.24
C VAL A 108 -27.88 13.79 -11.24
N LEU A 109 -29.19 13.87 -11.50
CA LEU A 109 -30.17 14.52 -10.62
C LEU A 109 -30.46 13.71 -9.34
N LYS A 110 -30.28 12.38 -9.34
CA LYS A 110 -30.36 11.57 -8.11
C LYS A 110 -29.13 11.74 -7.21
N ASP A 111 -28.02 12.23 -7.76
CA ASP A 111 -26.70 12.36 -7.13
C ASP A 111 -26.44 13.73 -6.47
N VAL A 112 -27.35 14.69 -6.61
CA VAL A 112 -27.19 16.09 -6.13
C VAL A 112 -26.99 16.17 -4.61
N SER A 113 -27.41 15.17 -3.83
CA SER A 113 -27.22 15.18 -2.37
C SER A 113 -25.78 14.94 -1.92
N HIS A 114 -24.96 14.31 -2.78
CA HIS A 114 -23.55 14.00 -2.48
C HIS A 114 -22.60 15.16 -2.76
N TYR A 115 -23.08 16.21 -3.45
CA TYR A 115 -22.24 17.30 -3.92
C TYR A 115 -22.82 18.66 -3.56
N SER A 116 -21.96 19.60 -3.19
CA SER A 116 -22.36 20.98 -2.84
C SER A 116 -22.01 22.01 -3.93
N GLY A 117 -21.22 21.64 -4.93
CA GLY A 117 -20.75 22.55 -5.97
C GLY A 117 -19.71 21.92 -6.88
N ILE A 118 -19.10 22.73 -7.73
CA ILE A 118 -17.99 22.34 -8.61
C ILE A 118 -16.80 23.30 -8.46
N VAL A 119 -15.60 22.77 -8.64
CA VAL A 119 -14.35 23.53 -8.81
C VAL A 119 -13.79 23.18 -10.19
N VAL A 120 -13.48 24.19 -10.99
CA VAL A 120 -12.79 24.02 -12.28
C VAL A 120 -11.31 24.31 -12.08
N HIS A 121 -10.47 23.36 -12.44
CA HIS A 121 -9.01 23.51 -12.37
C HIS A 121 -8.39 22.89 -13.63
N GLU A 122 -7.55 23.67 -14.33
CA GLU A 122 -6.90 23.25 -15.58
C GLU A 122 -7.88 22.71 -16.64
N GLY A 123 -9.07 23.29 -16.73
CA GLY A 123 -10.11 22.86 -17.68
C GLY A 123 -10.85 21.57 -17.27
N LYS A 124 -10.54 20.98 -16.12
CA LYS A 124 -11.20 19.79 -15.58
C LYS A 124 -12.15 20.16 -14.44
N ILE A 125 -13.31 19.50 -14.41
CA ILE A 125 -14.35 19.69 -13.39
C ILE A 125 -14.11 18.72 -12.24
N TYR A 126 -14.10 19.26 -11.02
CA TYR A 126 -14.05 18.50 -9.78
C TYR A 126 -15.31 18.79 -8.97
N TYR A 127 -16.04 17.74 -8.60
CA TYR A 127 -17.26 17.88 -7.82
C TYR A 127 -16.93 18.02 -6.33
N VAL A 128 -17.41 19.09 -5.71
CA VAL A 128 -17.19 19.34 -4.28
C VAL A 128 -18.04 18.39 -3.48
N TYR A 129 -17.39 17.49 -2.74
CA TYR A 129 -18.10 16.47 -1.98
C TYR A 129 -18.78 17.08 -0.75
N ASN A 130 -20.05 16.74 -0.54
CA ASN A 130 -20.86 17.22 0.57
C ASN A 130 -20.74 16.27 1.78
N PHE A 131 -19.94 16.65 2.78
CA PHE A 131 -19.77 15.88 4.00
C PHE A 131 -20.97 15.97 4.98
N ILE A 132 -21.94 16.87 4.78
CA ILE A 132 -23.07 17.06 5.69
C ILE A 132 -23.98 15.82 5.71
N ASN A 133 -24.13 15.17 4.56
CA ASN A 133 -24.99 13.99 4.41
C ASN A 133 -24.25 12.67 4.67
N LEU A 134 -22.97 12.73 5.02
CA LEU A 134 -22.13 11.55 5.22
C LEU A 134 -22.48 10.88 6.55
N ARG A 135 -23.27 9.81 6.48
CA ARG A 135 -23.58 8.98 7.63
C ARG A 135 -22.44 8.00 7.87
N ALA A 136 -21.49 8.40 8.71
CA ALA A 136 -20.59 7.42 9.33
C ALA A 136 -21.46 6.39 10.09
N PRO A 137 -21.10 5.09 10.08
CA PRO A 137 -21.87 4.08 10.81
C PRO A 137 -22.00 4.48 12.28
N VAL A 138 -23.21 4.38 12.83
CA VAL A 138 -23.64 4.94 14.13
C VAL A 138 -22.82 4.43 15.33
N ASN A 139 -22.02 3.38 15.14
CA ASN A 139 -21.14 2.78 16.17
C ASN A 139 -19.63 2.97 15.90
N ALA A 140 -19.24 3.69 14.85
CA ALA A 140 -17.84 3.89 14.50
C ALA A 140 -17.22 5.01 15.35
N ASN A 141 -16.75 4.66 16.55
CA ASN A 141 -15.96 5.58 17.36
C ASN A 141 -14.51 5.60 16.87
N VAL A 142 -13.91 6.79 16.76
CA VAL A 142 -12.45 6.92 16.63
C VAL A 142 -11.84 6.39 17.90
N VAL A 143 -11.43 5.14 17.87
CA VAL A 143 -10.76 4.48 18.99
C VAL A 143 -9.27 4.66 18.84
N LYS A 144 -8.56 4.84 19.97
CA LYS A 144 -7.14 4.47 19.99
C LYS A 144 -7.07 3.05 19.47
N ALA A 145 -6.23 2.82 18.46
CA ALA A 145 -5.99 1.48 17.98
C ALA A 145 -5.53 0.64 19.18
N ARG A 146 -6.42 -0.17 19.78
CA ARG A 146 -6.05 -1.23 20.72
C ARG A 146 -5.63 -2.43 19.88
N PHE A 147 -4.65 -2.20 19.01
CA PHE A 147 -3.83 -3.28 18.51
C PHE A 147 -2.72 -3.47 19.54
N SER A 148 -2.91 -4.48 20.38
CA SER A 148 -1.78 -5.28 20.82
C SER A 148 -1.02 -5.73 19.57
N GLN A 149 0.30 -5.53 19.59
CA GLN A 149 1.31 -5.74 18.54
C GLN A 149 1.60 -4.51 17.67
N LYS A 150 2.81 -4.00 17.91
CA LYS A 150 3.50 -2.91 17.22
C LYS A 150 3.55 -3.22 15.72
N VAL A 151 2.96 -2.37 14.90
CA VAL A 151 3.10 -2.43 13.44
C VAL A 151 4.44 -1.78 13.07
N GLU A 152 5.15 -2.53 12.25
CA GLU A 152 6.53 -2.37 11.78
C GLU A 152 6.69 -1.14 10.89
N GLU A 153 7.88 -0.53 10.92
CA GLU A 153 8.25 0.51 9.96
C GLU A 153 8.36 -0.13 8.57
N ARG A 154 7.36 0.14 7.72
CA ARG A 154 7.37 -0.27 6.30
C ARG A 154 8.25 0.69 5.51
N GLN A 155 9.41 0.22 5.07
CA GLN A 155 10.21 0.92 4.07
C GLN A 155 9.97 0.28 2.70
N GLU A 156 9.51 1.08 1.73
CA GLU A 156 9.50 0.67 0.32
C GLU A 156 10.95 0.51 -0.16
N SER A 157 11.42 -0.74 -0.29
CA SER A 157 12.66 -0.99 -1.03
C SER A 157 12.31 -1.28 -2.48
N ILE A 158 12.70 -0.37 -3.38
CA ILE A 158 12.71 -0.61 -4.82
C ILE A 158 13.96 -1.47 -5.12
N GLY A 159 13.87 -2.78 -4.86
CA GLY A 159 14.99 -3.70 -5.02
C GLY A 159 14.54 -5.11 -5.41
N SER A 160 15.29 -5.74 -6.31
CA SER A 160 15.10 -7.17 -6.63
C SER A 160 15.83 -8.04 -5.61
N PHE A 161 15.13 -9.02 -5.06
CA PHE A 161 15.66 -10.00 -4.13
C PHE A 161 15.78 -11.38 -4.77
N ILE A 162 16.72 -12.18 -4.26
CA ILE A 162 16.84 -13.60 -4.53
C ILE A 162 16.33 -14.35 -3.29
N LEU A 163 15.31 -15.16 -3.47
CA LEU A 163 14.75 -16.03 -2.45
C LEU A 163 15.56 -17.33 -2.39
N LEU A 164 15.99 -17.72 -1.18
CA LEU A 164 16.83 -18.90 -0.90
C LEU A 164 16.13 -19.86 0.05
N GLY A 165 15.77 -21.03 -0.47
CA GLY A 165 14.81 -21.88 0.21
C GLY A 165 13.50 -21.12 0.48
N GLU A 166 12.48 -21.79 0.96
CA GLU A 166 11.17 -21.16 1.21
C GLU A 166 11.18 -20.24 2.45
N LYS A 167 12.35 -19.70 2.84
CA LYS A 167 12.59 -19.09 4.15
C LYS A 167 13.41 -17.80 4.12
N TYR A 168 14.34 -17.63 3.17
CA TYR A 168 15.26 -16.50 3.19
C TYR A 168 15.20 -15.65 1.93
N ALA A 169 15.58 -14.38 2.06
CA ALA A 169 15.72 -13.45 0.96
C ALA A 169 17.05 -12.69 1.07
N ILE A 170 17.67 -12.42 -0.08
CA ILE A 170 18.93 -11.67 -0.19
C ILE A 170 18.76 -10.59 -1.24
N GLN A 171 19.26 -9.38 -0.99
CA GLN A 171 19.25 -8.35 -2.03
C GLN A 171 20.15 -8.79 -3.19
N LYS A 172 19.67 -8.65 -4.44
CA LYS A 172 20.40 -9.14 -5.63
C LYS A 172 21.81 -8.54 -5.76
N ASN A 173 22.02 -7.31 -5.30
CA ASN A 173 23.33 -6.64 -5.31
C ASN A 173 24.35 -7.26 -4.33
N GLN A 174 23.92 -8.00 -3.31
CA GLN A 174 24.79 -8.70 -2.36
C GLN A 174 25.26 -10.06 -2.88
N VAL A 175 24.58 -10.61 -3.90
CA VAL A 175 24.94 -11.89 -4.52
C VAL A 175 26.06 -11.68 -5.52
N LYS A 176 27.23 -12.30 -5.27
CA LYS A 176 28.39 -12.25 -6.17
C LYS A 176 28.21 -13.18 -7.35
N THR A 177 27.76 -14.40 -7.08
CA THR A 177 27.53 -15.43 -8.09
C THR A 177 26.68 -16.57 -7.54
N ILE A 178 26.18 -17.42 -8.43
CA ILE A 178 25.47 -18.66 -8.11
C ILE A 178 26.25 -19.79 -8.80
N LEU A 179 26.70 -20.76 -8.02
CA LEU A 179 27.51 -21.89 -8.46
C LEU A 179 26.74 -23.20 -8.33
N SER A 180 27.22 -24.25 -8.99
CA SER A 180 26.74 -25.61 -8.76
C SER A 180 27.33 -26.18 -7.46
N ALA A 181 26.53 -26.93 -6.71
CA ALA A 181 26.92 -27.55 -5.44
C ALA A 181 28.05 -28.58 -5.58
N ASN A 182 28.32 -29.08 -6.79
CA ASN A 182 29.47 -29.96 -7.04
C ASN A 182 30.83 -29.26 -6.90
N LEU A 183 30.87 -27.93 -6.91
CA LEU A 183 32.08 -27.13 -6.66
C LEU A 183 32.36 -26.94 -5.16
N MET A 184 31.46 -27.39 -4.29
CA MET A 184 31.64 -27.36 -2.84
C MET A 184 32.54 -28.51 -2.37
N THR A 185 33.54 -28.18 -1.55
CA THR A 185 34.27 -29.19 -0.76
C THR A 185 33.48 -29.47 0.51
N SER A 186 33.03 -30.71 0.67
CA SER A 186 32.25 -31.12 1.85
C SER A 186 33.15 -31.16 3.09
N PHE A 187 32.77 -30.40 4.12
CA PHE A 187 33.50 -30.30 5.39
C PHE A 187 32.54 -29.81 6.48
N LYS A 188 32.04 -30.75 7.29
CA LYS A 188 31.01 -30.47 8.29
C LYS A 188 31.61 -29.98 9.59
N VAL A 189 31.40 -28.72 9.91
CA VAL A 189 31.75 -28.11 11.21
C VAL A 189 30.67 -27.13 11.61
N ASP A 190 30.15 -27.28 12.84
CA ASP A 190 29.06 -26.49 13.39
C ASP A 190 27.84 -26.41 12.44
N GLN A 191 27.56 -25.21 11.93
CA GLN A 191 26.45 -24.93 11.02
C GLN A 191 26.82 -25.03 9.53
N PHE A 192 28.09 -25.31 9.21
CA PHE A 192 28.61 -25.34 7.85
C PHE A 192 28.68 -26.77 7.32
N ASP A 193 28.26 -26.95 6.07
CA ASP A 193 28.26 -28.24 5.36
C ASP A 193 29.51 -28.42 4.48
N GLY A 194 30.27 -27.35 4.31
CA GLY A 194 31.50 -27.32 3.52
C GLY A 194 31.98 -25.91 3.26
N PHE A 195 32.80 -25.79 2.23
CA PHE A 195 33.31 -24.51 1.74
C PHE A 195 33.50 -24.53 0.22
N ILE A 196 33.60 -23.34 -0.37
CA ILE A 196 34.01 -23.13 -1.75
C ILE A 196 35.31 -22.31 -1.78
N ASP A 197 36.15 -22.57 -2.78
CA ASP A 197 37.28 -21.69 -3.10
C ASP A 197 36.84 -20.70 -4.19
N TYR A 198 36.78 -19.43 -3.83
CA TYR A 198 36.42 -18.34 -4.72
C TYR A 198 37.42 -17.19 -4.57
N GLY A 199 38.72 -17.50 -4.74
CA GLY A 199 39.83 -16.58 -4.46
C GLY A 199 40.12 -16.40 -2.97
N ARG A 200 39.20 -16.88 -2.12
CA ARG A 200 39.34 -17.15 -0.70
C ARG A 200 38.41 -18.31 -0.32
N ILE A 201 38.65 -18.92 0.82
CA ILE A 201 37.77 -19.95 1.38
C ILE A 201 36.50 -19.29 1.93
N ILE A 202 35.35 -19.64 1.35
CA ILE A 202 34.04 -19.16 1.79
C ILE A 202 33.25 -20.34 2.35
N PRO A 203 32.83 -20.31 3.63
CA PRO A 203 32.06 -21.39 4.22
C PRO A 203 30.63 -21.43 3.68
N VAL A 204 30.05 -22.63 3.58
CA VAL A 204 28.72 -22.88 3.00
C VAL A 204 27.76 -23.39 4.09
N ILE A 205 26.63 -22.70 4.26
CA ILE A 205 25.50 -23.18 5.07
C ILE A 205 24.53 -23.93 4.16
N ASN A 206 24.10 -25.11 4.58
CA ASN A 206 23.14 -25.90 3.84
C ASN A 206 21.70 -25.66 4.32
N LEU A 207 20.82 -25.24 3.40
CA LEU A 207 19.43 -24.94 3.70
C LEU A 207 18.48 -26.12 3.43
N ASP A 208 18.68 -26.83 2.32
CA ASP A 208 17.74 -27.88 1.85
C ASP A 208 18.40 -28.99 0.99
N ASN A 209 19.72 -29.12 1.02
CA ASN A 209 20.53 -30.07 0.22
C ASN A 209 20.49 -29.87 -1.31
N GLY A 210 20.02 -28.75 -1.81
CA GLY A 210 19.90 -28.56 -3.26
C GLY A 210 21.20 -28.38 -4.05
N GLU A 211 21.04 -28.18 -5.35
CA GLU A 211 22.13 -28.24 -6.33
C GLU A 211 22.81 -26.90 -6.58
N HIS A 212 22.36 -25.82 -5.93
CA HIS A 212 22.91 -24.48 -6.13
C HIS A 212 23.57 -23.95 -4.86
N VAL A 213 24.64 -23.18 -5.04
CA VAL A 213 25.35 -22.46 -3.97
C VAL A 213 25.35 -20.98 -4.31
N VAL A 214 24.65 -20.19 -3.51
CA VAL A 214 24.57 -18.73 -3.65
C VAL A 214 25.68 -18.09 -2.84
N VAL A 215 26.59 -17.40 -3.53
CA VAL A 215 27.83 -16.86 -2.96
C VAL A 215 27.66 -15.38 -2.65
N LEU A 216 27.90 -15.02 -1.38
CA LEU A 216 27.92 -13.65 -0.89
C LEU A 216 29.38 -13.25 -0.62
N GLU A 217 29.59 -12.12 0.06
CA GLU A 217 30.94 -11.66 0.40
C GLU A 217 31.67 -12.73 1.24
N ASN A 218 31.18 -13.01 2.46
CA ASN A 218 31.92 -13.84 3.42
C ASN A 218 31.28 -15.21 3.71
N ILE A 219 30.17 -15.53 3.04
CA ILE A 219 29.41 -16.76 3.30
C ILE A 219 28.68 -17.20 2.03
N ALA A 220 28.34 -18.47 1.94
CA ALA A 220 27.51 -19.00 0.88
C ALA A 220 26.38 -19.89 1.43
N TYR A 221 25.30 -20.01 0.66
CA TYR A 221 24.12 -20.79 1.03
C TYR A 221 23.82 -21.82 -0.04
N ARG A 222 23.71 -23.10 0.34
CA ARG A 222 23.30 -24.18 -0.54
C ARG A 222 21.78 -24.35 -0.51
N THR A 223 21.14 -24.23 -1.66
CA THR A 223 19.68 -24.39 -1.82
C THR A 223 19.29 -25.01 -3.16
N GLY A 224 18.11 -25.64 -3.21
CA GLY A 224 17.51 -26.22 -4.42
C GLY A 224 16.50 -25.30 -5.09
N LYS A 225 16.11 -24.21 -4.43
CA LYS A 225 15.12 -23.26 -4.94
C LYS A 225 15.70 -21.86 -4.92
N ILE A 226 15.86 -21.28 -6.11
CA ILE A 226 16.30 -19.89 -6.31
C ILE A 226 15.23 -19.20 -7.15
N GLN A 227 14.66 -18.13 -6.61
CA GLN A 227 13.64 -17.34 -7.31
C GLN A 227 13.94 -15.86 -7.16
N LEU A 228 13.63 -15.09 -8.20
CA LEU A 228 13.67 -13.64 -8.14
C LEU A 228 12.31 -13.12 -7.68
N ALA A 229 12.33 -12.21 -6.72
CA ALA A 229 11.12 -11.59 -6.20
C ALA A 229 11.35 -10.10 -5.96
N ASN A 230 10.27 -9.33 -6.06
CA ASN A 230 10.21 -7.97 -5.53
C ASN A 230 9.23 -8.00 -4.35
N GLY A 231 9.44 -7.14 -3.35
CA GLY A 231 8.61 -7.13 -2.17
C GLY A 231 8.88 -5.94 -1.25
N PHE A 232 8.19 -5.93 -0.11
CA PHE A 232 8.32 -4.89 0.90
C PHE A 232 9.22 -5.37 2.03
N VAL A 233 10.16 -4.52 2.45
CA VAL A 233 11.01 -4.81 3.60
C VAL A 233 10.30 -4.33 4.87
N LEU A 234 10.05 -5.25 5.79
CA LEU A 234 9.56 -4.97 7.13
C LEU A 234 10.72 -5.12 8.10
N GLU A 235 10.91 -4.15 8.99
CA GLU A 235 11.94 -4.20 10.03
C GLU A 235 11.28 -4.32 11.40
N HIS A 236 11.71 -5.31 12.20
CA HIS A 236 11.23 -5.49 13.57
C HIS A 236 12.02 -4.58 14.53
N PRO A 237 11.44 -3.48 15.05
CA PRO A 237 12.17 -2.40 15.72
C PRO A 237 12.86 -2.80 17.04
N GLU A 238 12.49 -3.93 17.64
CA GLU A 238 13.09 -4.44 18.89
C GLU A 238 14.13 -5.54 18.69
N LYS A 239 14.22 -6.15 17.50
CA LYS A 239 15.11 -7.30 17.23
C LYS A 239 16.14 -7.02 16.13
N GLY A 240 15.96 -5.95 15.36
CA GLY A 240 16.78 -5.66 14.18
C GLY A 240 16.61 -6.70 13.05
N GLU A 241 15.63 -7.59 13.15
CA GLU A 241 15.36 -8.59 12.13
C GLU A 241 14.54 -7.96 11.01
N LYS A 242 15.03 -8.05 9.77
CA LYS A 242 14.31 -7.61 8.57
C LYS A 242 13.71 -8.81 7.85
N VAL A 243 12.51 -8.63 7.32
CA VAL A 243 11.81 -9.62 6.50
C VAL A 243 11.33 -8.99 5.21
N LEU A 244 11.25 -9.79 4.15
CA LEU A 244 10.72 -9.42 2.84
C LEU A 244 9.33 -10.03 2.69
N GLU A 245 8.32 -9.19 2.54
CA GLU A 245 6.95 -9.57 2.21
C GLU A 245 6.76 -9.53 0.68
N THR A 246 6.47 -10.68 0.07
CA THR A 246 6.18 -10.83 -1.36
C THR A 246 4.82 -11.51 -1.57
N ASP A 247 4.35 -11.58 -2.81
CA ASP A 247 3.18 -12.38 -3.21
C ASP A 247 3.35 -13.89 -2.96
N MET A 248 4.59 -14.36 -2.86
CA MET A 248 4.94 -15.76 -2.58
C MET A 248 5.06 -16.07 -1.07
N GLY A 249 5.02 -15.06 -0.20
CA GLY A 249 5.09 -15.22 1.24
C GLY A 249 6.07 -14.26 1.92
N THR A 250 6.44 -14.58 3.16
CA THR A 250 7.35 -13.76 3.97
C THR A 250 8.68 -14.48 4.16
N PHE A 251 9.78 -13.80 3.86
CA PHE A 251 11.13 -14.36 3.87
C PHE A 251 12.04 -13.56 4.79
N LYS A 252 12.85 -14.22 5.62
CA LYS A 252 13.83 -13.52 6.47
C LYS A 252 14.95 -12.95 5.59
N ILE A 253 15.23 -11.66 5.71
CA ILE A 253 16.32 -11.03 4.97
C ILE A 253 17.65 -11.39 5.64
N ILE A 254 18.58 -11.89 4.85
CA ILE A 254 19.95 -12.13 5.30
C ILE A 254 20.74 -10.86 5.02
N GLU A 255 21.16 -10.17 6.08
CA GLU A 255 22.12 -9.08 6.01
C GLU A 255 23.53 -9.62 6.22
N VAL A 256 24.47 -9.23 5.36
CA VAL A 256 25.88 -9.69 5.35
C VAL A 256 26.82 -8.50 5.33
#